data_AF-A0A1G9TZ97-F1
#
_entry.id   AF-A0A1G9TZ97-F1
#
_cell.length_a   1.000
_cell.length_b   1.000
_cell.length_c   1.000
_cell.angle_alpha   90.00
_cell.angle_beta   90.00
_cell.angle_gamma   90.00
#
_symmetry.space_group_name_H-M   'P 1'
#
loop_
_entity.id
_entity.type
_entity.pdbx_description
1 polymer ?
#
loop_
_entity_poly.entity_id
_entity_poly.type
_entity_poly.pdbx_seq_one_letter_code
_entity_poly.pdbx_strand_id
1 'polypeptide(L)'
;MNNLVFNTTAAELKTSVYAQKSDDSFAAIQIDNSGNLYVNVSNTSLTVAGSVTINNTDLSIAGDVTITNTSLTVAGSVTINNTDLSVAGDVTITNTSLTVAGSVTVNNATITTFVNGSRLTTITLSSSAVTSNTILLDNSDISQYKNAAFMLYNESTATLVTLNLQVSPTDTTTDYITDTTLGTVTLAANGKLYIPVSVVGKNVRLLATSASDTVTVNGYYVAQA
;
A
#
# COMPACT_ATOMS: atom_id res chain seq x y z
N MET A 1 19.31 35.56 -54.86
CA MET A 1 20.58 35.47 -54.10
C MET A 1 20.23 35.72 -52.63
N ASN A 2 20.24 34.69 -51.79
CA ASN A 2 20.08 34.89 -50.36
C ASN A 2 21.43 35.31 -49.79
N ASN A 3 21.54 36.57 -49.36
CA ASN A 3 22.74 37.10 -48.74
C ASN A 3 22.73 36.68 -47.27
N LEU A 4 23.46 35.62 -46.93
CA LEU A 4 23.71 35.25 -45.54
C LEU A 4 24.73 36.23 -44.97
N VAL A 5 24.24 37.30 -44.37
CA VAL A 5 25.09 38.26 -43.64
C VAL A 5 25.38 37.65 -42.27
N PHE A 6 26.59 37.13 -42.10
CA PHE A 6 27.07 36.69 -40.78
C PHE A 6 27.52 37.90 -39.97
N ASN A 7 27.08 37.98 -38.71
CA ASN A 7 27.66 38.91 -37.74
C ASN A 7 29.16 38.59 -37.59
N THR A 8 30.04 39.59 -37.56
CA THR A 8 31.49 39.42 -37.52
C THR A 8 32.04 39.12 -36.13
N THR A 9 31.20 39.21 -35.09
CA THR A 9 31.55 38.86 -33.70
C THR A 9 31.02 37.46 -33.39
N ALA A 10 31.90 36.46 -33.29
CA ALA A 10 31.52 35.06 -33.11
C ALA A 10 30.63 34.81 -31.88
N ALA A 11 30.84 35.56 -30.79
CA ALA A 11 30.08 35.43 -29.54
C ALA A 11 28.62 35.91 -29.65
N GLU A 12 28.27 36.64 -30.70
CA GLU A 12 26.94 37.23 -30.91
C GLU A 12 26.17 36.52 -32.03
N LEU A 13 26.76 35.48 -32.64
CA LEU A 13 26.12 34.73 -33.70
C LEU A 13 25.01 33.84 -33.11
N LYS A 14 23.79 34.36 -33.11
CA LYS A 14 22.58 33.59 -32.79
C LYS A 14 22.06 32.96 -34.06
N THR A 15 22.05 31.62 -34.11
CA THR A 15 21.39 30.86 -35.17
C THR A 15 20.07 30.32 -34.64
N SER A 16 19.02 30.39 -35.45
CA SER A 16 17.73 29.76 -35.14
C SER A 16 17.34 28.90 -36.32
N VAL A 17 17.08 27.63 -36.05
CA VAL A 17 16.60 26.68 -37.05
C VAL A 17 15.09 26.66 -36.97
N TYR A 18 14.44 26.83 -38.12
CA TYR A 18 12.99 26.77 -38.24
C TYR A 18 12.58 25.45 -38.89
N ALA A 19 11.54 24.82 -38.35
CA ALA A 19 10.86 23.68 -38.93
C ALA A 19 9.51 24.13 -39.49
N GLN A 20 9.07 23.47 -40.56
CA GLN A 20 7.73 23.66 -41.12
C GLN A 20 6.75 22.74 -40.38
N LYS A 21 5.62 23.30 -39.96
CA LYS A 21 4.49 22.58 -39.38
C LYS A 21 3.67 21.91 -40.48
N SER A 22 2.75 21.05 -40.08
CA SER A 22 1.80 20.38 -41.00
C SER A 22 0.81 21.33 -41.68
N ASP A 23 0.67 22.57 -41.19
CA ASP A 23 -0.13 23.64 -41.81
C ASP A 23 0.73 24.56 -42.72
N ASP A 24 1.92 24.09 -43.11
CA ASP A 24 2.93 24.80 -43.88
C ASP A 24 3.54 26.04 -43.22
N SER A 25 3.16 26.39 -41.99
CA SER A 25 3.76 27.51 -41.25
C SER A 25 5.12 27.16 -40.65
N PHE A 26 6.02 28.14 -40.47
CA PHE A 26 7.34 27.92 -39.87
C PHE A 26 7.34 28.25 -38.37
N ALA A 27 8.00 27.42 -37.57
CA ALA A 27 8.26 27.68 -36.16
C ALA A 27 9.71 27.35 -35.80
N ALA A 28 10.28 28.13 -34.88
CA ALA A 28 11.61 27.86 -34.37
C ALA A 28 11.61 26.54 -33.56
N ILE A 29 12.65 25.74 -33.77
CA ILE A 29 12.92 24.58 -32.92
C ILE A 29 13.31 25.09 -31.53
N GLN A 30 12.66 24.58 -30.48
CA GLN A 30 12.84 25.02 -29.10
C GLN A 30 13.79 24.11 -28.32
N ILE A 31 14.47 24.67 -27.33
CA ILE A 31 15.37 23.97 -26.42
C ILE A 31 14.86 24.24 -24.99
N ASP A 32 14.96 23.23 -24.12
CA ASP A 32 14.60 23.34 -22.70
C ASP A 32 15.66 24.11 -21.87
N ASN A 33 15.36 24.36 -20.60
CA ASN A 33 16.26 25.08 -19.68
C ASN A 33 17.59 24.34 -19.40
N SER A 34 17.71 23.08 -19.83
CA SER A 34 18.91 22.25 -19.69
C SER A 34 19.71 22.15 -20.99
N GLY A 35 19.27 22.80 -22.06
CA GLY A 35 19.98 22.80 -23.34
C GLY A 35 19.60 21.64 -24.27
N ASN A 36 18.56 20.86 -23.98
CA ASN A 36 18.10 19.76 -24.83
C ASN A 36 16.93 20.18 -25.74
N LEU A 37 16.74 19.50 -26.87
CA LEU A 37 15.60 19.70 -27.74
C LEU A 37 14.27 19.49 -26.99
N TYR A 38 13.36 20.47 -27.03
CA TYR A 38 12.04 20.34 -26.46
C TYR A 38 11.14 19.46 -27.36
N VAL A 39 10.80 18.26 -26.87
CA VAL A 39 9.92 17.31 -27.56
C VAL A 39 8.64 17.13 -26.74
N ASN A 40 7.49 17.51 -27.30
CA ASN A 40 6.18 17.26 -26.72
C ASN A 40 5.48 16.13 -27.48
N VAL A 41 5.11 15.06 -26.78
CA VAL A 41 4.39 13.90 -27.33
C VAL A 41 2.97 13.89 -26.76
N SER A 42 1.97 14.04 -27.63
CA SER A 42 0.55 13.97 -27.26
C SER A 42 -0.13 12.85 -28.05
N ASN A 43 -0.68 11.86 -27.34
CA ASN A 43 -1.33 10.70 -27.93
C ASN A 43 -2.75 10.55 -27.39
N THR A 44 -3.72 10.28 -28.28
CA THR A 44 -5.11 9.94 -27.91
C THR A 44 -5.22 8.53 -27.32
N SER A 45 -4.30 7.64 -27.68
CA SER A 45 -4.15 6.30 -27.10
C SER A 45 -2.67 5.93 -27.05
N LEU A 46 -2.23 5.34 -25.94
CA LEU A 46 -0.89 4.79 -25.76
C LEU A 46 -1.01 3.29 -25.50
N THR A 47 -0.44 2.47 -26.38
CA THR A 47 -0.35 1.02 -26.19
C THR A 47 1.09 0.66 -25.88
N VAL A 48 1.36 0.20 -24.66
CA VAL A 48 2.71 -0.26 -24.26
C VAL A 48 2.75 -1.78 -24.34
N ALA A 49 3.53 -2.31 -25.28
CA ALA A 49 3.86 -3.73 -25.34
C ALA A 49 5.13 -3.99 -24.51
N GLY A 50 4.96 -4.46 -23.26
CA GLY A 50 6.06 -4.75 -22.33
C GLY A 50 5.79 -4.30 -20.89
N SER A 51 6.82 -4.35 -20.04
CA SER A 51 6.76 -3.87 -18.65
C SER A 51 7.03 -2.38 -18.55
N VAL A 52 6.23 -1.66 -17.76
CA VAL A 52 6.50 -0.27 -17.34
C VAL A 52 7.10 -0.32 -15.94
N THR A 53 8.33 0.16 -15.79
CA THR A 53 9.02 0.24 -14.49
C THR A 53 9.26 1.69 -14.12
N ILE A 54 8.66 2.15 -13.03
CA ILE A 54 8.95 3.44 -12.41
C ILE A 54 9.81 3.13 -11.18
N ASN A 55 11.04 3.62 -11.14
CA ASN A 55 11.99 3.35 -10.06
C ASN A 55 12.47 4.69 -9.47
N ASN A 56 12.00 5.01 -8.27
CA ASN A 56 12.30 6.24 -7.56
C ASN A 56 12.68 5.91 -6.11
N THR A 57 13.79 6.48 -5.63
CA THR A 57 14.20 6.37 -4.22
C THR A 57 13.14 6.97 -3.30
N ASP A 58 12.66 8.18 -3.63
CA ASP A 58 11.55 8.85 -2.98
C ASP A 58 10.57 9.34 -4.05
N LEU A 59 9.28 9.03 -3.92
CA LEU A 59 8.21 9.57 -4.75
C LEU A 59 7.15 10.22 -3.86
N SER A 60 7.12 11.55 -3.87
CA SER A 60 6.13 12.35 -3.14
C SER A 60 5.20 13.02 -4.14
N ILE A 61 3.91 12.73 -4.02
CA ILE A 61 2.86 13.33 -4.85
C ILE A 61 1.97 14.18 -3.96
N ALA A 62 2.12 15.49 -4.09
CA ALA A 62 1.28 16.48 -3.42
C ALA A 62 0.00 16.72 -4.24
N GLY A 63 -0.88 15.73 -4.33
CA GLY A 63 -2.15 15.79 -5.06
C GLY A 63 -2.72 14.41 -5.38
N ASP A 64 -3.87 14.38 -6.06
CA ASP A 64 -4.50 13.15 -6.53
C ASP A 64 -3.74 12.54 -7.70
N VAL A 65 -3.64 11.22 -7.73
CA VAL A 65 -3.19 10.47 -8.91
C VAL A 65 -4.40 9.90 -9.60
N THR A 66 -4.79 10.53 -10.72
CA THR A 66 -5.94 10.08 -11.51
C THR A 66 -5.49 9.52 -12.85
N ILE A 67 -5.79 8.25 -13.11
CA ILE A 67 -5.64 7.64 -14.43
C ILE A 67 -7.04 7.41 -14.99
N THR A 68 -7.37 8.14 -16.07
CA THR A 68 -8.68 8.05 -16.74
C THR A 68 -8.48 7.63 -18.18
N ASN A 69 -8.92 6.42 -18.51
CA ASN A 69 -8.89 5.90 -19.89
C ASN A 69 -10.19 5.15 -20.19
N THR A 70 -10.70 5.28 -21.41
CA THR A 70 -11.85 4.52 -21.90
C THR A 70 -11.59 3.00 -21.82
N SER A 71 -10.36 2.59 -22.14
CA SER A 71 -9.83 1.24 -21.98
C SER A 71 -8.32 1.31 -21.71
N LEU A 72 -7.83 0.57 -20.70
CA LEU A 72 -6.41 0.38 -20.42
C LEU A 72 -6.11 -1.12 -20.44
N THR A 73 -5.17 -1.54 -21.30
CA THR A 73 -4.72 -2.94 -21.40
C THR A 73 -3.23 -2.98 -21.07
N VAL A 74 -2.88 -3.72 -20.01
CA VAL A 74 -1.48 -3.97 -19.65
C VAL A 74 -1.20 -5.46 -19.87
N ALA A 75 -0.38 -5.75 -20.89
CA ALA A 75 -0.02 -7.12 -21.28
C ALA A 75 1.14 -7.70 -20.42
N GLY A 76 1.70 -6.93 -19.48
CA GLY A 76 2.75 -7.35 -18.55
C GLY A 76 2.39 -7.01 -17.09
N SER A 77 3.39 -7.00 -16.20
CA SER A 77 3.24 -6.56 -14.80
C SER A 77 3.35 -5.04 -14.67
N VAL A 78 2.52 -4.44 -13.80
CA VAL A 78 2.75 -3.09 -13.26
C VAL A 78 3.39 -3.23 -11.89
N THR A 79 4.61 -2.74 -11.73
CA THR A 79 5.33 -2.80 -10.46
C THR A 79 5.68 -1.39 -10.00
N ILE A 80 5.17 -1.01 -8.84
CA ILE A 80 5.56 0.21 -8.12
C ILE A 80 6.51 -0.24 -7.01
N ASN A 81 7.77 0.18 -7.07
CA ASN A 81 8.79 -0.18 -6.08
C ASN A 81 9.36 1.09 -5.46
N ASN A 82 8.91 1.41 -4.25
CA ASN A 82 9.34 2.59 -3.50
C ASN A 82 9.74 2.16 -2.08
N THR A 83 10.81 2.74 -1.55
CA THR A 83 11.18 2.61 -0.13
C THR A 83 10.14 3.31 0.74
N ASP A 84 9.74 4.52 0.33
CA ASP A 84 8.66 5.31 0.93
C ASP A 84 7.74 5.86 -0.19
N LEU A 85 6.43 5.59 -0.10
CA LEU A 85 5.40 6.13 -0.98
C LEU A 85 4.40 6.96 -0.15
N SER A 86 4.34 8.26 -0.42
CA SER A 86 3.40 9.17 0.24
C SER A 86 2.50 9.81 -0.82
N VAL A 87 1.20 9.49 -0.75
CA VAL A 87 0.14 10.12 -1.55
C VAL A 87 -0.77 10.85 -0.58
N ALA A 88 -0.81 12.18 -0.67
CA ALA A 88 -1.62 13.01 0.23
C ALA A 88 -3.10 13.12 -0.21
N GLY A 89 -3.44 12.66 -1.42
CA GLY A 89 -4.78 12.64 -2.00
C GLY A 89 -5.26 11.23 -2.39
N ASP A 90 -6.31 11.14 -3.19
CA ASP A 90 -6.86 9.87 -3.65
C ASP A 90 -6.06 9.31 -4.84
N VAL A 91 -5.89 7.98 -4.88
CA VAL A 91 -5.45 7.26 -6.08
C VAL A 91 -6.69 6.67 -6.74
N THR A 92 -7.15 7.30 -7.82
CA THR A 92 -8.38 6.91 -8.51
C THR A 92 -8.07 6.38 -9.91
N ILE A 93 -8.47 5.12 -10.16
CA ILE A 93 -8.41 4.50 -11.48
C ILE A 93 -9.85 4.39 -12.00
N THR A 94 -10.19 5.14 -13.04
CA THR A 94 -11.53 5.09 -13.66
C THR A 94 -11.43 4.53 -15.07
N ASN A 95 -11.91 3.30 -15.26
CA ASN A 95 -11.98 2.64 -16.57
C ASN A 95 -13.35 1.97 -16.79
N THR A 96 -13.86 2.05 -18.01
CA THR A 96 -15.03 1.27 -18.46
C THR A 96 -14.71 -0.23 -18.49
N SER A 97 -13.47 -0.58 -18.82
CA SER A 97 -12.92 -1.93 -18.78
C SER A 97 -11.42 -1.86 -18.47
N LEU A 98 -10.97 -2.61 -17.45
CA LEU A 98 -9.57 -2.80 -17.10
C LEU A 98 -9.22 -4.28 -17.27
N THR A 99 -8.18 -4.58 -18.05
CA THR A 99 -7.68 -5.94 -18.23
C THR A 99 -6.19 -5.97 -17.94
N VAL A 100 -5.81 -6.67 -16.88
CA VAL A 100 -4.42 -6.93 -16.49
C VAL A 100 -4.18 -8.42 -16.69
N ALA A 101 -3.33 -8.77 -17.65
CA ALA A 101 -3.02 -10.18 -17.96
C ALA A 101 -1.97 -10.78 -17.02
N GLY A 102 -1.27 -9.94 -16.25
CA GLY A 102 -0.30 -10.32 -15.21
C GLY A 102 -0.77 -10.03 -13.78
N SER A 103 0.15 -10.03 -12.81
CA SER A 103 -0.14 -9.65 -11.42
C SER A 103 -0.04 -8.14 -11.20
N VAL A 104 -0.90 -7.60 -10.32
CA VAL A 104 -0.71 -6.28 -9.71
C VAL A 104 -0.09 -6.51 -8.33
N THR A 105 1.14 -6.04 -8.13
CA THR A 105 1.87 -6.22 -6.86
C THR A 105 2.14 -4.86 -6.24
N VAL A 106 1.53 -4.60 -5.09
CA VAL A 106 1.80 -3.44 -4.23
C VAL A 106 2.58 -3.95 -3.02
N ASN A 107 3.87 -3.63 -2.94
CA ASN A 107 4.75 -4.10 -1.89
C ASN A 107 4.94 -2.99 -0.85
N ASN A 108 3.94 -2.79 0.01
CA ASN A 108 3.99 -1.83 1.10
C ASN A 108 4.12 -2.56 2.44
N ALA A 109 5.07 -2.11 3.27
CA ALA A 109 5.28 -2.69 4.61
C ALA A 109 4.09 -2.47 5.56
N THR A 110 3.24 -1.47 5.30
CA THR A 110 2.04 -1.16 6.10
C THR A 110 0.93 -0.54 5.24
N ILE A 111 -0.33 -0.93 5.51
CA ILE A 111 -1.54 -0.27 5.01
C ILE A 111 -2.17 0.44 6.21
N THR A 112 -2.29 1.77 6.16
CA THR A 112 -3.01 2.54 7.18
C THR A 112 -4.37 2.95 6.63
N THR A 113 -5.44 2.67 7.38
CA THR A 113 -6.83 3.02 7.00
C THR A 113 -7.38 4.04 7.98
N PHE A 114 -8.18 5.00 7.53
CA PHE A 114 -8.87 5.95 8.41
C PHE A 114 -10.34 5.57 8.48
N VAL A 115 -10.92 5.55 9.70
CA VAL A 115 -12.36 5.40 9.92
C VAL A 115 -12.83 6.59 10.76
N ASN A 116 -13.77 7.39 10.24
CA ASN A 116 -14.33 8.57 10.93
C ASN A 116 -13.26 9.56 11.46
N GLY A 117 -12.22 9.86 10.66
CA GLY A 117 -11.17 10.81 11.04
C GLY A 117 -10.17 10.31 12.08
N SER A 118 -10.33 9.07 12.55
CA SER A 118 -9.36 8.39 13.40
C SER A 118 -8.47 7.47 12.59
N ARG A 119 -7.15 7.56 12.82
CA ARG A 119 -6.18 6.69 12.16
C ARG A 119 -6.26 5.30 12.79
N LEU A 120 -6.75 4.34 12.01
CA LEU A 120 -6.66 2.93 12.32
C LEU A 120 -5.29 2.46 11.85
N THR A 121 -4.35 2.43 12.78
CA THR A 121 -2.92 2.35 12.47
C THR A 121 -2.50 0.94 12.06
N THR A 122 -3.20 -0.08 12.57
CA THR A 122 -2.90 -1.49 12.23
C THR A 122 -4.18 -2.30 12.13
N ILE A 123 -4.31 -3.05 11.03
CA ILE A 123 -5.23 -4.19 10.90
C ILE A 123 -4.42 -5.41 10.44
N THR A 124 -4.18 -6.37 11.33
CA THR A 124 -3.52 -7.64 10.96
C THR A 124 -4.57 -8.72 10.86
N LEU A 125 -4.77 -9.31 9.68
CA LEU A 125 -5.63 -10.47 9.46
C LEU A 125 -4.81 -11.77 9.57
N SER A 126 -5.18 -12.65 10.49
CA SER A 126 -4.65 -14.01 10.56
C SER A 126 -5.77 -15.04 10.42
N SER A 127 -5.62 -15.99 9.51
CA SER A 127 -6.39 -17.25 9.52
C SER A 127 -5.47 -18.33 10.07
N SER A 128 -5.88 -19.01 11.13
CA SER A 128 -5.01 -19.97 11.83
C SER A 128 -5.77 -21.22 12.24
N ALA A 129 -5.13 -22.37 12.02
CA ALA A 129 -5.59 -23.66 12.51
C ALA A 129 -5.22 -23.78 14.00
N VAL A 130 -6.22 -23.67 14.88
CA VAL A 130 -6.08 -23.80 16.33
C VAL A 130 -6.18 -25.26 16.74
N THR A 131 -5.17 -25.72 17.46
CA THR A 131 -5.14 -27.02 18.14
C THR A 131 -4.87 -26.79 19.63
N SER A 132 -3.78 -27.30 20.19
CA SER A 132 -3.39 -27.02 21.57
C SER A 132 -2.39 -25.88 21.63
N ASN A 133 -2.65 -24.88 22.48
CA ASN A 133 -1.73 -23.77 22.76
C ASN A 133 -1.19 -23.07 21.51
N THR A 134 -2.03 -22.91 20.49
CA THR A 134 -1.70 -22.20 19.25
C THR A 134 -1.61 -20.70 19.52
N ILE A 135 -0.56 -20.05 19.01
CA ILE A 135 -0.41 -18.60 19.09
C ILE A 135 -1.13 -17.93 17.92
N LEU A 136 -1.98 -16.97 18.23
CA LEU A 136 -2.68 -16.13 17.25
C LEU A 136 -2.21 -14.68 17.38
N LEU A 137 -2.07 -14.01 16.22
CA LEU A 137 -1.73 -12.58 16.13
C LEU A 137 -0.49 -12.24 16.98
N ASP A 138 0.56 -13.05 16.83
CA ASP A 138 1.79 -12.93 17.61
C ASP A 138 2.44 -11.55 17.43
N ASN A 139 3.06 -11.06 18.51
CA ASN A 139 3.82 -9.82 18.53
C ASN A 139 3.06 -8.59 18.00
N SER A 140 1.78 -8.47 18.34
CA SER A 140 0.98 -7.29 18.01
C SER A 140 1.38 -6.12 18.93
N ASP A 141 2.09 -5.13 18.39
CA ASP A 141 2.60 -3.97 19.14
C ASP A 141 1.44 -3.11 19.68
N ILE A 142 1.48 -2.79 20.97
CA ILE A 142 0.56 -1.93 21.71
C ILE A 142 1.23 -0.71 22.34
N SER A 143 2.56 -0.59 22.24
CA SER A 143 3.36 0.43 22.95
C SER A 143 3.02 1.88 22.57
N GLN A 144 2.46 2.09 21.38
CA GLN A 144 2.15 3.41 20.82
C GLN A 144 0.65 3.70 20.73
N TYR A 145 -0.21 2.75 21.15
CA TYR A 145 -1.64 2.82 20.92
C TYR A 145 -2.41 3.02 22.22
N LYS A 146 -3.40 3.91 22.18
CA LYS A 146 -4.28 4.17 23.32
C LYS A 146 -5.41 3.15 23.41
N ASN A 147 -5.86 2.68 22.25
CA ASN A 147 -6.90 1.68 22.12
C ASN A 147 -6.40 0.57 21.20
N ALA A 148 -6.54 -0.68 21.64
CA ALA A 148 -6.30 -1.84 20.81
C ALA A 148 -7.30 -2.94 21.16
N ALA A 149 -7.63 -3.79 20.17
CA ALA A 149 -8.56 -4.88 20.35
C ALA A 149 -8.27 -6.02 19.37
N PHE A 150 -8.70 -7.22 19.75
CA PHE A 150 -8.81 -8.36 18.87
C PHE A 150 -10.27 -8.61 18.50
N MET A 151 -10.53 -8.82 17.22
CA MET A 151 -11.82 -9.27 16.70
C MET A 151 -11.64 -10.65 16.09
N LEU A 152 -12.34 -11.64 16.62
CA LEU A 152 -12.14 -13.05 16.28
C LEU A 152 -13.43 -13.67 15.77
N TYR A 153 -13.28 -14.60 14.84
CA TYR A 153 -14.36 -15.41 14.28
C TYR A 153 -13.92 -16.87 14.22
N ASN A 154 -14.73 -17.75 14.82
CA ASN A 154 -14.52 -19.19 14.78
C ASN A 154 -15.42 -19.80 13.70
N GLU A 155 -14.81 -20.43 12.70
CA GLU A 155 -15.55 -21.05 11.58
C GLU A 155 -16.03 -22.47 11.86
N SER A 156 -15.63 -23.06 13.00
CA SER A 156 -16.12 -24.38 13.41
C SER A 156 -17.60 -24.33 13.75
N THR A 157 -18.33 -25.37 13.36
CA THR A 157 -19.76 -25.52 13.64
C THR A 157 -20.06 -26.16 14.99
N ALA A 158 -19.07 -26.74 15.68
CA ALA A 158 -19.29 -27.51 16.90
C ALA A 158 -18.25 -27.28 18.01
N THR A 159 -17.04 -26.87 17.66
CA THR A 159 -15.92 -26.82 18.60
C THR A 159 -15.65 -25.37 19.02
N LEU A 160 -15.70 -25.10 20.32
CA LEU A 160 -15.28 -23.83 20.89
C LEU A 160 -13.76 -23.71 20.95
N VAL A 161 -13.27 -22.48 21.04
CA VAL A 161 -11.86 -22.17 21.28
C VAL A 161 -11.74 -21.40 22.59
N THR A 162 -10.81 -21.82 23.43
CA THR A 162 -10.45 -21.12 24.67
C THR A 162 -9.27 -20.20 24.39
N LEU A 163 -9.34 -18.96 24.87
CA LEU A 163 -8.40 -17.89 24.59
C LEU A 163 -7.86 -17.30 25.90
N ASN A 164 -6.56 -17.02 25.91
CA ASN A 164 -5.92 -16.24 26.95
C ASN A 164 -5.13 -15.11 26.30
N LEU A 165 -5.39 -13.87 26.71
CA LEU A 165 -4.58 -12.72 26.33
C LEU A 165 -3.22 -12.84 27.00
N GLN A 166 -2.15 -12.65 26.22
CA GLN A 166 -0.80 -12.59 26.75
C GLN A 166 -0.16 -11.27 26.36
N VAL A 167 0.66 -10.73 27.25
CA VAL A 167 1.37 -9.46 27.10
C VAL A 167 2.86 -9.67 27.35
N SER A 168 3.69 -8.98 26.58
CA SER A 168 5.15 -8.97 26.74
C SER A 168 5.65 -7.52 26.87
N PRO A 169 6.62 -7.25 27.75
CA PRO A 169 7.30 -5.96 27.82
C PRO A 169 8.36 -5.78 26.71
N THR A 170 8.68 -6.83 25.95
CA THR A 170 9.74 -6.85 24.93
C THR A 170 9.23 -7.48 23.63
N ASP A 171 10.10 -7.54 22.61
CA ASP A 171 9.82 -8.28 21.36
C ASP A 171 10.18 -9.76 21.44
N THR A 172 10.62 -10.25 22.61
CA THR A 172 11.02 -11.65 22.75
C THR A 172 9.78 -12.53 22.92
N THR A 173 9.78 -13.69 22.26
CA THR A 173 8.65 -14.62 22.27
C THR A 173 8.49 -15.36 23.60
N THR A 174 9.48 -15.28 24.49
CA THR A 174 9.55 -15.98 25.79
C THR A 174 9.02 -15.16 26.96
N ASP A 175 8.98 -13.83 26.86
CA ASP A 175 8.63 -12.95 27.97
C ASP A 175 7.12 -12.71 28.12
N TYR A 176 6.31 -13.45 27.34
CA TYR A 176 4.87 -13.35 27.37
C TYR A 176 4.29 -13.94 28.66
N ILE A 177 3.54 -13.10 29.37
CA ILE A 177 2.76 -13.47 30.55
C ILE A 177 1.28 -13.40 30.23
N THR A 178 0.50 -14.34 30.79
CA THR A 178 -0.95 -14.33 30.64
C THR A 178 -1.57 -13.20 31.47
N ASP A 179 -2.41 -12.39 30.83
CA ASP A 179 -3.25 -11.41 31.52
C ASP A 179 -4.32 -12.15 32.34
N THR A 180 -4.12 -12.17 33.65
CA THR A 180 -5.05 -12.80 34.58
C THR A 180 -6.28 -11.95 34.88
N THR A 181 -6.29 -10.67 34.48
CA THR A 181 -7.40 -9.74 34.76
C THR A 181 -8.57 -9.96 33.81
N LEU A 182 -8.31 -10.25 32.54
CA LEU A 182 -9.33 -10.66 31.58
C LEU A 182 -9.87 -12.07 31.88
N GLY A 183 -9.03 -12.91 32.49
CA GLY A 183 -9.31 -14.33 32.68
C GLY A 183 -9.36 -15.10 31.36
N THR A 184 -9.76 -16.36 31.45
CA THR A 184 -9.91 -17.21 30.27
C THR A 184 -11.23 -16.91 29.56
N VAL A 185 -11.15 -16.63 28.26
CA VAL A 185 -12.32 -16.28 27.43
C VAL A 185 -12.64 -17.41 26.48
N THR A 186 -13.92 -17.63 26.18
CA THR A 186 -14.35 -18.64 25.22
C THR A 186 -14.92 -18.01 23.96
N LEU A 187 -14.46 -18.49 22.81
CA LEU A 187 -14.99 -18.20 21.49
C LEU A 187 -15.83 -19.40 21.04
N ALA A 188 -17.15 -19.26 21.14
CA ALA A 188 -18.09 -20.30 20.77
C ALA A 188 -17.95 -20.75 19.30
N ALA A 189 -18.43 -21.96 18.99
CA ALA A 189 -18.58 -22.42 17.61
C ALA A 189 -19.46 -21.45 16.80
N ASN A 190 -19.03 -21.12 15.58
CA ASN A 190 -19.64 -20.11 14.71
C ASN A 190 -19.77 -18.72 15.39
N GLY A 191 -18.96 -18.50 16.43
CA GLY A 191 -19.02 -17.32 17.28
C GLY A 191 -18.15 -16.19 16.77
N LYS A 192 -18.50 -14.97 17.19
CA LYS A 192 -17.70 -13.76 17.03
C LYS A 192 -17.36 -13.21 18.39
N LEU A 193 -16.15 -12.70 18.56
CA LEU A 193 -15.70 -12.15 19.84
C LEU A 193 -14.87 -10.89 19.64
N TYR A 194 -15.12 -9.91 20.50
CA TYR A 194 -14.32 -8.70 20.64
C TYR A 194 -13.58 -8.77 21.98
N ILE A 195 -12.26 -8.64 21.96
CA ILE A 195 -11.41 -8.61 23.15
C ILE A 195 -10.69 -7.27 23.20
N PRO A 196 -11.07 -6.34 24.09
CA PRO A 196 -10.30 -5.12 24.30
C PRO A 196 -8.95 -5.46 24.93
N VAL A 197 -7.89 -4.78 24.49
CA VAL A 197 -6.59 -4.85 25.14
C VAL A 197 -6.53 -3.76 26.21
N SER A 198 -6.69 -4.17 27.48
CA SER A 198 -6.68 -3.27 28.64
C SER A 198 -5.36 -3.30 29.43
N VAL A 199 -4.36 -3.99 28.90
CA VAL A 199 -3.04 -4.16 29.54
C VAL A 199 -2.01 -3.21 28.92
N VAL A 200 -1.02 -2.84 29.72
CA VAL A 200 0.13 -2.05 29.27
C VAL A 200 1.30 -3.00 29.03
N GLY A 201 1.95 -2.84 27.88
CA GLY A 201 3.10 -3.64 27.48
C GLY A 201 3.67 -3.14 26.16
N LYS A 202 4.64 -3.89 25.62
CA LYS A 202 5.14 -3.64 24.27
C LYS A 202 4.30 -4.38 23.25
N ASN A 203 4.10 -5.69 23.45
CA ASN A 203 3.40 -6.54 22.51
C ASN A 203 2.32 -7.38 23.20
N VAL A 204 1.30 -7.76 22.45
CA VAL A 204 0.26 -8.71 22.86
C VAL A 204 0.06 -9.81 21.84
N ARG A 205 -0.46 -10.93 22.30
CA ARG A 205 -0.88 -12.07 21.48
C ARG A 205 -2.00 -12.82 22.16
N LEU A 206 -2.61 -13.77 21.45
CA LEU A 206 -3.60 -14.68 22.02
C LEU A 206 -3.06 -16.11 22.03
N LEU A 207 -3.13 -16.77 23.19
CA LEU A 207 -2.92 -18.20 23.32
C LEU A 207 -4.27 -18.90 23.19
N ALA A 208 -4.43 -19.67 22.11
CA ALA A 208 -5.67 -20.34 21.75
C ALA A 208 -5.57 -21.86 21.87
N THR A 209 -6.59 -22.47 22.46
CA THR A 209 -6.67 -23.93 22.63
C THR A 209 -8.05 -24.44 22.27
N SER A 210 -8.12 -25.44 21.39
CA SER A 210 -9.28 -26.28 21.13
C SER A 210 -9.11 -27.63 21.82
N ALA A 211 -10.22 -28.22 22.29
CA ALA A 211 -10.17 -29.42 23.14
C ALA A 211 -10.01 -30.74 22.36
N SER A 212 -10.47 -30.79 21.11
CA SER A 212 -10.61 -32.06 20.37
C SER A 212 -10.32 -31.97 18.88
N ASP A 213 -10.68 -30.85 18.24
CA ASP A 213 -10.59 -30.70 16.79
C ASP A 213 -9.71 -29.52 16.40
N THR A 214 -9.11 -29.60 15.22
CA THR A 214 -8.47 -28.43 14.60
C THR A 214 -9.55 -27.43 14.19
N VAL A 215 -9.47 -26.20 14.70
CA VAL A 215 -10.46 -25.14 14.47
C VAL A 215 -9.83 -23.99 13.70
N THR A 216 -10.41 -23.59 12.58
CA THR A 216 -10.01 -22.37 11.89
C THR A 216 -10.55 -21.14 12.63
N VAL A 217 -9.64 -20.29 13.09
CA VAL A 217 -9.98 -18.97 13.65
C VAL A 217 -9.44 -17.89 12.73
N ASN A 218 -10.33 -16.99 12.32
CA ASN A 218 -9.96 -15.75 11.65
C ASN A 218 -9.94 -14.63 12.67
N GLY A 219 -8.85 -13.86 12.69
CA GLY A 219 -8.62 -12.82 13.67
C GLY A 219 -8.12 -11.54 13.05
N TYR A 220 -8.59 -10.42 13.59
CA TYR A 220 -8.13 -9.07 13.27
C TYR A 220 -7.57 -8.44 14.54
N TYR A 221 -6.32 -8.01 14.50
CA TYR A 221 -5.79 -7.06 15.48
C TYR A 221 -6.05 -5.65 15.00
N VAL A 222 -6.67 -4.81 15.82
CA VAL A 222 -7.09 -3.46 15.46
C VAL A 222 -6.57 -2.49 16.50
N ALA A 223 -5.81 -1.47 16.09
CA ALA A 223 -5.23 -0.49 17.01
C ALA A 223 -5.33 0.96 16.51
N GLN A 224 -5.47 1.88 17.47
CA GLN A 224 -5.64 3.31 17.26
C GLN A 224 -4.65 4.10 18.12
N ALA A 225 -3.95 5.04 17.49
CA ALA A 225 -3.03 5.98 18.13
C ALA A 225 -3.78 7.23 18.65
#